data_AF-A0A7C4JFN5-F1
#
_entry.id   AF-A0A7C4JFN5-F1
#
_cell.length_a   1.000
_cell.length_b   1.000
_cell.length_c   1.000
_cell.angle_alpha   90.00
_cell.angle_beta   90.00
_cell.angle_gamma   90.00
#
_symmetry.space_group_name_H-M   'P 1'
#
loop_
_entity.id
_entity.type
_entity.pdbx_description
1 polymer ?
#
loop_
_entity_poly.entity_id
_entity_poly.type
_entity_poly.pdbx_seq_one_letter_code
_entity_poly.pdbx_strand_id
1 'polypeptide(L)'
;MKKLYSLEASSTDYSSPQKLPPSHLTREELNNTFKICDDRTFRAILVEDFGDYKVFIQTPDGKSPCDFYVWYGKFGSGIEVKVPSHADLAKWYN
;
A
#
# COMPACT_ATOMS: atom_id res chain seq x y z
N MET A 1 23.54 -33.28 -20.47
CA MET A 1 22.93 -33.44 -19.13
C MET A 1 21.99 -32.27 -18.90
N LYS A 2 20.67 -32.54 -18.85
CA LYS A 2 19.63 -31.55 -18.56
C LYS A 2 19.53 -31.37 -17.05
N LYS A 3 19.63 -30.14 -16.54
CA LYS A 3 18.99 -29.76 -15.28
C LYS A 3 17.89 -28.78 -15.61
N LEU A 4 16.68 -29.32 -15.64
CA LEU A 4 15.42 -28.59 -15.65
C LEU A 4 15.29 -27.94 -14.28
N TYR A 5 15.29 -26.61 -14.21
CA TYR A 5 14.77 -25.91 -13.04
C TYR A 5 13.28 -25.72 -13.27
N SER A 6 12.48 -26.49 -12.54
CA SER A 6 11.03 -26.33 -12.48
C SER A 6 10.69 -24.91 -12.05
N LEU A 7 9.87 -24.23 -12.85
CA LEU A 7 9.08 -23.10 -12.40
C LEU A 7 7.94 -23.66 -11.53
N GLU A 8 8.21 -23.81 -10.24
CA GLU A 8 7.12 -23.99 -9.29
C GLU A 8 6.50 -22.61 -9.03
N ALA A 9 5.26 -22.44 -9.46
CA ALA A 9 4.43 -21.31 -9.09
C ALA A 9 4.28 -21.32 -7.57
N SER A 10 5.07 -20.51 -6.88
CA SER A 10 4.90 -20.24 -5.46
C SER A 10 3.55 -19.54 -5.30
N SER A 11 2.58 -20.26 -4.74
CA SER A 11 1.38 -19.67 -4.18
C SER A 11 1.81 -18.85 -2.96
N THR A 12 2.25 -17.61 -3.19
CA THR A 12 2.54 -16.67 -2.11
C THR A 12 1.22 -16.32 -1.46
N ASP A 13 1.00 -16.89 -0.29
CA ASP A 13 0.01 -16.46 0.69
C ASP A 13 0.24 -14.96 0.96
N TYR A 14 -0.56 -14.09 0.33
CA TYR A 14 -0.50 -12.64 0.49
C TYR A 14 -1.12 -12.23 1.83
N SER A 15 -0.56 -12.73 2.92
CA SER A 15 -0.87 -12.26 4.26
C SER A 15 0.12 -11.14 4.59
N SER A 16 -0.37 -9.92 4.84
CA SER A 16 0.47 -8.88 5.43
C SER A 16 1.01 -9.45 6.76
N PRO A 17 2.33 -9.60 6.93
CA PRO A 17 2.90 -10.22 8.12
C PRO A 17 2.68 -9.38 9.39
N GLN A 18 2.10 -8.18 9.26
CA GLN A 18 1.87 -7.25 10.36
C GLN A 18 0.41 -7.19 10.76
N LYS A 19 0.18 -7.40 12.06
CA LYS A 19 -1.10 -7.12 12.70
C LYS A 19 -1.37 -5.62 12.56
N LEU A 20 -2.36 -5.28 11.73
CA LEU A 20 -2.75 -3.88 11.53
C LEU A 20 -3.14 -3.24 12.86
N PRO A 21 -2.76 -1.97 13.09
CA PRO A 21 -3.20 -1.27 14.28
C PRO A 21 -4.72 -1.12 14.27
N PRO A 22 -5.36 -1.04 15.46
CA PRO A 22 -6.72 -0.58 15.56
C PRO A 22 -6.94 0.72 14.77
N SER A 23 -8.10 0.87 14.13
CA SER A 23 -8.40 2.01 13.25
C SER A 23 -8.22 3.39 13.92
N HIS A 24 -8.40 3.47 15.23
CA HIS A 24 -8.20 4.71 15.99
C HIS A 24 -6.72 5.06 16.22
N LEU A 25 -5.80 4.09 16.12
CA LEU A 25 -4.36 4.28 16.28
C LEU A 25 -3.64 4.46 14.94
N THR A 26 -4.28 4.16 13.80
CA THR A 26 -3.65 4.22 12.48
C THR A 26 -2.96 5.55 12.20
N ARG A 27 -3.57 6.68 12.58
CA ARG A 27 -2.97 8.00 12.37
C ARG A 27 -1.70 8.21 13.19
N GLU A 28 -1.70 7.76 14.44
CA GLU A 28 -0.55 7.88 15.34
C GLU A 28 0.61 7.03 14.81
N GLU A 29 0.36 5.78 14.44
CA GLU A 29 1.37 4.87 13.90
C GLU A 29 1.99 5.39 12.59
N LEU A 30 1.14 5.88 11.68
CA LEU A 30 1.59 6.49 10.43
C LEU A 30 2.39 7.77 10.69
N ASN A 31 2.02 8.58 11.69
CA ASN A 31 2.79 9.77 12.02
C ASN A 31 4.12 9.41 12.69
N ASN A 32 4.14 8.46 13.61
CA ASN A 32 5.36 8.02 14.28
C ASN A 32 6.40 7.52 13.27
N THR A 33 5.94 6.74 12.28
CA THR A 33 6.79 6.12 11.25
C THR A 33 7.14 7.08 10.13
N PHE A 34 6.14 7.74 9.54
CA PHE A 34 6.31 8.50 8.30
C PHE A 34 6.16 10.01 8.48
N LYS A 35 5.87 10.51 9.68
CA LYS A 35 5.70 11.94 9.97
C LYS A 35 4.58 12.58 9.15
N ILE A 36 3.48 11.87 8.90
CA ILE A 36 2.37 12.36 8.05
C ILE A 36 1.69 13.63 8.59
N CYS A 37 1.78 13.90 9.90
CA CYS A 37 1.30 15.12 10.53
C CYS A 37 2.41 16.16 10.66
N ASP A 38 3.60 15.73 11.08
CA ASP A 38 4.70 16.62 11.47
C ASP A 38 5.48 17.15 10.26
N ASP A 39 5.59 16.37 9.19
CA ASP A 39 6.23 16.73 7.93
C ASP A 39 5.21 16.67 6.79
N ARG A 40 4.71 17.86 6.45
CA ARG A 40 3.66 18.11 5.47
C ARG A 40 4.20 18.39 4.06
N THR A 41 5.49 18.15 3.83
CA THR A 41 6.06 18.20 2.48
C THR A 41 5.32 17.19 1.60
N PHE A 42 5.07 17.55 0.34
CA PHE A 42 4.46 16.63 -0.61
C PHE A 42 5.38 15.42 -0.83
N ARG A 43 4.86 14.21 -0.60
CA ARG A 43 5.55 12.94 -0.89
C ARG A 43 4.56 11.81 -1.04
N ALA A 44 4.95 10.81 -1.83
CA ALA A 44 4.31 9.51 -1.91
C ALA A 44 5.20 8.47 -1.22
N ILE A 45 4.61 7.69 -0.33
CA ILE A 45 5.30 6.75 0.55
C ILE A 45 4.72 5.36 0.31
N LEU A 46 5.55 4.38 -0.02
CA LEU A 46 5.15 2.97 -0.07
C LEU A 46 4.94 2.46 1.36
N VAL A 47 3.74 1.95 1.66
CA VAL A 47 3.39 1.45 3.00
C VAL A 47 3.18 -0.05 3.03
N GLU A 48 2.76 -0.67 1.92
CA GLU A 48 2.64 -2.13 1.80
C GLU A 48 3.09 -2.58 0.42
N ASP A 49 3.78 -3.72 0.38
CA ASP A 49 4.24 -4.38 -0.83
C ASP A 49 3.72 -5.82 -0.89
N PHE A 50 2.80 -6.06 -1.83
CA PHE A 50 2.22 -7.36 -2.15
C PHE A 50 2.69 -7.80 -3.55
N GLY A 51 3.98 -7.63 -3.84
CA GLY A 51 4.57 -7.98 -5.14
C GLY A 51 4.11 -7.03 -6.23
N ASP A 52 3.31 -7.53 -7.16
CA ASP A 52 2.73 -6.77 -8.27
C ASP A 52 1.67 -5.76 -7.80
N TYR A 53 1.18 -5.89 -6.58
CA TYR A 53 0.25 -4.94 -5.96
C TYR A 53 0.94 -4.17 -4.83
N LYS A 54 0.86 -2.84 -4.84
CA LYS A 54 1.51 -1.97 -3.85
C LYS A 54 0.55 -0.93 -3.33
N VAL A 55 0.67 -0.58 -2.05
CA VAL A 55 -0.14 0.48 -1.41
C VAL A 55 0.75 1.65 -1.04
N PHE A 56 0.31 2.84 -1.41
CA PHE A 56 1.01 4.08 -1.09
C PHE A 56 0.12 5.01 -0.28
N ILE A 57 0.74 5.84 0.54
CA ILE A 57 0.10 7.03 1.09
C ILE A 57 0.75 8.29 0.50
N GLN A 58 -0.05 9.31 0.23
CA GLN A 58 0.42 10.60 -0.23
C GLN A 58 0.08 11.67 0.81
N THR A 59 1.07 12.42 1.28
CA THR A 59 0.85 13.60 2.11
C THR A 59 0.57 14.80 1.21
N PRO A 60 -0.60 15.47 1.33
CA PRO A 60 -0.89 16.70 0.61
C PRO A 60 -0.23 17.90 1.29
N ASP A 61 0.23 18.84 0.47
CA ASP A 61 0.75 20.12 0.94
C ASP A 61 -0.39 21.00 1.49
N GLY A 62 -0.24 21.48 2.72
CA GLY A 62 -0.99 22.61 3.30
C GLY A 62 -2.50 22.49 3.54
N LYS A 63 -3.20 21.41 3.18
CA LYS A 63 -4.68 21.36 3.30
C LYS A 63 -5.23 21.19 4.72
N SER A 64 -4.62 20.32 5.52
CA SER A 64 -5.18 19.88 6.80
C SER A 64 -4.13 19.07 7.57
N PRO A 65 -4.01 19.23 8.91
CA PRO A 65 -3.12 18.43 9.71
C PRO A 65 -3.45 16.93 9.58
N CYS A 66 -2.44 16.10 9.37
CA CYS A 66 -2.55 14.62 9.31
C CYS A 66 -3.37 14.02 8.16
N ASP A 67 -3.86 14.80 7.19
CA ASP A 67 -4.53 14.24 6.02
C ASP A 67 -3.54 13.49 5.12
N PHE A 68 -3.99 12.39 4.52
CA PHE A 68 -3.27 11.65 3.50
C PHE A 68 -4.25 10.99 2.52
N TYR A 69 -3.80 10.76 1.29
CA TYR A 69 -4.51 9.95 0.31
C TYR A 69 -3.93 8.54 0.27
N VAL A 70 -4.80 7.53 0.15
CA VAL A 70 -4.37 6.15 -0.10
C VAL A 70 -4.45 5.90 -1.60
N TRP A 71 -3.37 5.34 -2.14
CA TRP A 71 -3.25 4.92 -3.52
C TRP A 71 -2.92 3.43 -3.56
N TYR A 72 -3.32 2.76 -4.63
CA TYR A 72 -2.74 1.49 -4.98
C TYR A 72 -2.07 1.56 -6.35
N GLY A 73 -1.05 0.71 -6.53
CA GLY A 73 -0.39 0.45 -7.79
C GLY A 73 -0.46 -1.04 -8.13
N LYS A 74 -0.86 -1.37 -9.36
CA LYS A 74 -0.70 -2.70 -9.95
C LYS A 74 0.36 -2.64 -11.04
N PHE A 75 1.38 -3.47 -10.92
CA PHE A 75 2.55 -3.54 -11.79
C PHE A 75 2.56 -4.92 -12.44
N GLY A 76 2.38 -4.98 -13.76
CA GLY A 76 2.39 -6.24 -14.51
C GLY A 76 2.61 -5.98 -15.99
N SER A 77 1.79 -6.56 -16.86
CA SER A 77 1.78 -6.24 -18.30
C SER A 77 1.42 -4.77 -18.60
N GLY A 78 0.91 -4.04 -17.61
CA GLY A 78 0.73 -2.60 -17.60
C GLY A 78 0.85 -2.04 -16.18
N ILE A 79 0.84 -0.71 -16.06
CA ILE A 79 0.87 0.00 -14.78
C ILE A 79 -0.49 0.67 -14.56
N GLU A 80 -1.17 0.31 -13.47
CA GLU A 80 -2.38 0.99 -12.99
C GLU A 80 -2.08 1.62 -11.64
N VAL A 81 -2.17 2.95 -11.53
CA VAL A 81 -2.01 3.67 -10.27
C VAL A 81 -3.21 4.59 -10.06
N LYS A 82 -3.99 4.36 -9.00
CA LYS A 82 -5.17 5.19 -8.69
C LYS A 82 -5.54 5.17 -7.22
N VAL A 83 -6.35 6.14 -6.81
CA VAL A 83 -7.08 6.11 -5.53
C VAL A 83 -8.20 5.07 -5.65
N PRO A 84 -8.30 4.10 -4.72
CA PRO A 84 -9.32 3.07 -4.79
C PRO A 84 -10.73 3.66 -4.69
N SER A 85 -11.60 3.25 -5.59
CA SER A 85 -13.03 3.54 -5.52
C SER A 85 -13.75 2.61 -4.55
N HIS A 86 -14.99 2.94 -4.19
CA HIS A 86 -15.84 2.05 -3.40
C HIS A 86 -15.99 0.65 -4.04
N ALA A 87 -16.08 0.60 -5.38
CA ALA A 87 -16.17 -0.65 -6.12
C ALA A 87 -14.86 -1.45 -6.10
N ASP A 88 -13.70 -0.79 -6.06
CA ASP A 88 -12.41 -1.47 -5.91
C ASP A 88 -12.31 -2.12 -4.52
N LEU A 89 -12.68 -1.38 -3.46
CA LEU A 89 -12.70 -1.89 -2.09
C LEU A 89 -13.65 -3.08 -1.94
N ALA A 90 -14.85 -3.01 -2.51
CA ALA A 90 -15.82 -4.11 -2.47
C ALA A 90 -15.29 -5.40 -3.12
N LYS A 91 -14.41 -5.30 -4.13
CA LYS A 91 -13.79 -6.46 -4.78
C LYS A 91 -12.61 -7.04 -3.99
N TRP A 92 -11.99 -6.29 -3.10
CA TRP A 92 -10.85 -6.77 -2.32
C TRP A 92 -11.26 -7.49 -1.04
N TYR A 93 -12.43 -7.16 -0.51
CA TYR A 93 -12.95 -7.71 0.75
C TYR A 93 -14.09 -8.72 0.58
N ASN A 94 -14.51 -9.01 -0.66
CA ASN A 94 -15.41 -10.12 -1.02
C ASN A 94 -14.61 -11.23 -1.71
#